data_AF-A0A9E8MXU5-F1
#
_entry.id   AF-A0A9E8MXU5-F1
#
_cell.length_a   1.000
_cell.length_b   1.000
_cell.length_c   1.000
_cell.angle_alpha   90.00
_cell.angle_beta   90.00
_cell.angle_gamma   90.00
#
_symmetry.space_group_name_H-M   'P 1'
#
loop_
_entity.id
_entity.type
_entity.pdbx_description
1 polymer ?
#
loop_
_entity_poly.entity_id
_entity_poly.type
_entity_poly.pdbx_seq_one_letter_code
_entity_poly.pdbx_strand_id
1 'polypeptide(L)'
;MSTILKIALIATLLVYAGGVAYTYYSNKQFQEKVAVFDLDKNGVIDKTEINKQSSSLARQQVKRKTTKQGALVLIPVSLVIGLFVYGIAFLFRKIKLTNETAIFYKNTNK
;
A
#
# COMPACT_ATOMS: atom_id res chain seq x y z
N MET A 1 3.99 25.98 -1.40
CA MET A 1 4.26 24.53 -1.17
C MET A 1 5.43 24.09 -2.04
N SER A 2 6.48 23.48 -1.47
CA SER A 2 7.67 23.08 -2.23
C SER A 2 7.35 21.93 -3.21
N THR A 3 8.01 21.90 -4.38
CA THR A 3 7.81 20.83 -5.38
C THR A 3 8.09 19.44 -4.79
N ILE A 4 9.06 19.34 -3.89
CA ILE A 4 9.41 18.10 -3.17
C ILE A 4 8.23 17.63 -2.30
N LEU A 5 7.60 18.55 -1.54
CA LEU A 5 6.44 18.20 -0.70
C LEU A 5 5.24 17.78 -1.55
N LYS A 6 5.03 18.39 -2.72
CA LYS A 6 3.97 17.96 -3.67
C LYS A 6 4.19 16.53 -4.14
N ILE A 7 5.42 16.18 -4.55
CA ILE A 7 5.77 14.82 -5.00
C ILE A 7 5.54 13.81 -3.87
N ALA A 8 5.96 14.13 -2.65
CA ALA A 8 5.76 13.28 -1.48
C ALA A 8 4.28 13.02 -1.17
N LEU A 9 3.43 14.07 -1.19
CA LEU A 9 1.99 13.91 -0.96
C LEU A 9 1.31 13.07 -2.05
N ILE A 10 1.67 13.30 -3.32
CA ILE A 10 1.13 12.49 -4.43
C ILE A 10 1.54 11.02 -4.25
N ALA A 11 2.80 10.75 -3.88
CA ALA A 11 3.27 9.40 -3.62
C ALA A 11 2.51 8.73 -2.47
N THR A 12 2.28 9.43 -1.35
CA THR A 12 1.45 8.93 -0.24
C THR A 12 0.04 8.59 -0.70
N LEU A 13 -0.60 9.48 -1.46
CA LEU A 13 -1.96 9.25 -1.97
C LEU A 13 -2.03 8.05 -2.89
N LEU A 14 -1.05 7.88 -3.80
CA LEU A 14 -0.99 6.73 -4.70
C LEU A 14 -0.79 5.42 -3.96
N VAL A 15 0.12 5.39 -2.98
CA VAL A 15 0.36 4.19 -2.16
C VAL A 15 -0.87 3.85 -1.32
N TYR A 16 -1.52 4.85 -0.73
CA TYR A 16 -2.73 4.66 0.04
C TYR A 16 -3.87 4.12 -0.84
N ALA A 17 -4.17 4.78 -1.95
CA ALA A 17 -5.22 4.37 -2.88
C ALA A 17 -4.95 2.96 -3.45
N GLY A 18 -3.71 2.68 -3.87
CA GLY A 18 -3.30 1.37 -4.37
C GLY A 18 -3.44 0.27 -3.32
N GLY A 19 -3.05 0.53 -2.06
CA GLY A 19 -3.18 -0.43 -0.99
C GLY A 19 -4.64 -0.67 -0.57
N VAL A 20 -5.49 0.36 -0.56
CA VAL A 20 -6.93 0.20 -0.33
C VAL A 20 -7.57 -0.63 -1.44
N ALA A 21 -7.26 -0.34 -2.70
CA ALA A 21 -7.73 -1.10 -3.86
C ALA A 21 -7.29 -2.57 -3.80
N TYR A 22 -6.03 -2.81 -3.46
CA TYR A 22 -5.50 -4.17 -3.25
C TYR A 22 -6.25 -4.90 -2.13
N THR A 23 -6.46 -4.24 -0.99
CA THR A 23 -7.17 -4.83 0.16
C THR A 23 -8.61 -5.19 -0.21
N TYR A 24 -9.28 -4.31 -0.97
CA TYR A 24 -10.64 -4.56 -1.47
C TYR A 24 -10.68 -5.78 -2.39
N TYR A 25 -9.81 -5.81 -3.41
CA TYR A 25 -9.73 -6.92 -4.37
C TYR A 25 -9.41 -8.25 -3.67
N SER A 26 -8.42 -8.23 -2.78
CA SER A 26 -7.98 -9.40 -2.03
C SER A 26 -9.11 -9.96 -1.17
N ASN A 27 -9.87 -9.10 -0.49
CA ASN A 27 -11.02 -9.53 0.30
C ASN A 27 -12.17 -10.06 -0.55
N LYS A 28 -12.44 -9.45 -1.71
CA LYS A 28 -13.46 -9.98 -2.64
C LYS A 28 -13.12 -11.39 -3.12
N GLN A 29 -11.88 -11.59 -3.59
CA GLN A 29 -11.38 -12.91 -4.01
C GLN A 29 -11.44 -13.95 -2.90
N PHE A 30 -11.23 -13.54 -1.65
CA PHE A 30 -11.37 -14.44 -0.52
C PHE A 30 -12.82 -14.80 -0.22
N GLN A 31 -13.73 -13.83 -0.30
CA GLN A 31 -15.16 -14.08 -0.15
C GLN A 31 -15.70 -15.03 -1.22
N GLU A 32 -15.22 -14.90 -2.46
CA GLU A 32 -15.57 -15.85 -3.53
C GLU A 32 -15.11 -17.27 -3.20
N LYS A 33 -13.93 -17.44 -2.58
CA LYS A 33 -13.45 -18.76 -2.12
C LYS A 33 -14.24 -19.29 -0.93
N VAL A 34 -14.65 -18.41 -0.02
CA VAL A 34 -15.51 -18.76 1.13
C VAL A 34 -16.87 -19.24 0.64
N ALA A 35 -17.47 -18.53 -0.33
CA ALA A 35 -18.77 -18.85 -0.92
C ALA A 35 -18.86 -20.22 -1.59
N VAL A 36 -17.74 -20.86 -1.92
CA VAL A 36 -17.72 -22.25 -2.44
C VAL A 36 -18.03 -23.28 -1.35
N PHE A 37 -17.65 -22.97 -0.11
CA PHE A 37 -17.76 -23.90 1.03
C PHE A 37 -18.85 -23.51 2.03
N ASP A 38 -19.28 -22.26 1.98
CA ASP A 38 -20.41 -21.70 2.72
C ASP A 38 -21.73 -22.19 2.08
N LEU A 39 -22.33 -23.22 2.69
CA LEU A 39 -23.54 -23.90 2.20
C LEU A 39 -24.80 -23.15 2.65
N ASP A 40 -24.76 -22.52 3.82
CA ASP A 40 -25.88 -21.76 4.39
C ASP A 40 -25.93 -20.29 3.93
N LYS A 41 -24.90 -19.83 3.21
CA LYS A 41 -24.75 -18.48 2.65
C LYS A 41 -24.72 -17.39 3.71
N ASN A 42 -24.22 -17.69 4.90
CA ASN A 42 -24.11 -16.72 5.99
C ASN A 42 -22.84 -15.84 5.89
N GLY A 43 -21.94 -16.13 4.93
CA GLY A 43 -20.69 -15.41 4.68
C GLY A 43 -19.50 -15.90 5.51
N VAL A 44 -19.64 -17.00 6.25
CA VAL A 44 -18.64 -17.59 7.16
C VAL A 44 -18.67 -19.10 7.04
N ILE A 45 -17.49 -19.72 6.96
CA ILE A 45 -17.42 -21.20 7.02
C ILE A 45 -17.56 -21.62 8.47
N ASP A 46 -18.72 -22.15 8.82
CA ASP A 46 -19.03 -22.54 10.20
C ASP A 46 -18.50 -23.94 10.54
N LYS A 47 -18.48 -24.31 11.83
CA LYS A 47 -17.92 -25.60 12.30
C LYS A 47 -18.58 -26.83 11.66
N THR A 48 -19.81 -26.69 11.18
CA THR A 48 -20.59 -27.70 10.45
C THR A 48 -20.17 -27.82 8.97
N GLU A 49 -19.55 -26.79 8.42
CA GLU A 49 -19.10 -26.68 7.02
C GLU A 49 -17.58 -26.88 6.88
N ILE A 50 -16.86 -26.91 8.00
CA ILE A 50 -15.44 -27.21 8.05
C ILE A 50 -15.20 -28.68 7.68
N ASN A 51 -14.62 -28.88 6.51
CA ASN A 51 -14.09 -30.15 6.04
C ASN A 51 -12.55 -30.06 5.92
N LYS A 52 -11.88 -31.17 5.54
CA LYS A 52 -10.41 -31.18 5.41
C LYS A 52 -9.88 -30.10 4.45
N GLN A 53 -10.63 -29.77 3.40
CA GLN A 53 -10.24 -28.78 2.38
C GLN A 53 -10.54 -27.33 2.83
N SER A 54 -11.66 -27.08 3.51
CA SER A 54 -12.08 -25.74 3.95
C SER A 54 -11.47 -25.30 5.29
N SER A 55 -10.90 -26.23 6.08
CA SER A 55 -10.27 -25.92 7.38
C SER A 55 -9.18 -24.85 7.32
N SER A 56 -8.40 -24.81 6.23
CA SER A 56 -7.36 -23.82 6.02
C SER A 56 -7.94 -22.42 5.73
N LEU A 57 -9.03 -22.36 4.95
CA LEU A 57 -9.75 -21.13 4.62
C LEU A 57 -10.48 -20.56 5.84
N ALA A 58 -11.15 -21.39 6.63
CA ALA A 58 -11.81 -20.97 7.86
C ALA A 58 -10.81 -20.37 8.87
N ARG A 59 -9.63 -20.99 9.04
CA ARG A 59 -8.55 -20.44 9.88
C ARG A 59 -8.01 -19.11 9.34
N GLN A 60 -7.92 -18.96 8.02
CA GLN A 60 -7.52 -17.69 7.41
C GLN A 60 -8.59 -16.62 7.61
N GLN A 61 -9.88 -16.94 7.54
CA GLN A 61 -10.99 -16.01 7.72
C GLN A 61 -10.94 -15.34 9.10
N VAL A 62 -10.67 -16.11 10.17
CA VAL A 62 -10.52 -15.59 11.53
C VAL A 62 -9.35 -14.60 11.67
N LYS A 63 -8.26 -14.83 10.93
CA LYS A 63 -7.06 -13.97 10.97
C LYS A 63 -7.15 -12.77 10.03
N ARG A 64 -8.06 -12.79 9.05
CA ARG A 64 -8.12 -11.79 7.99
C ARG A 64 -8.79 -10.53 8.50
N LYS A 65 -8.10 -9.39 8.36
CA LYS A 65 -8.66 -8.07 8.69
C LYS A 65 -9.64 -7.65 7.59
N THR A 66 -10.71 -6.98 8.00
CA THR A 66 -11.70 -6.42 7.07
C THR A 66 -11.08 -5.30 6.23
N THR A 67 -11.68 -4.99 5.08
CA THR A 67 -11.19 -3.89 4.21
C THR A 67 -11.13 -2.57 4.96
N LYS A 68 -12.09 -2.31 5.87
CA LYS A 68 -12.12 -1.12 6.73
C LYS A 68 -10.92 -1.07 7.69
N GLN A 69 -10.60 -2.20 8.33
CA GLN A 69 -9.44 -2.29 9.22
C GLN A 69 -8.12 -2.18 8.44
N GLY A 70 -8.03 -2.80 7.27
CA GLY A 70 -6.86 -2.71 6.39
C GLY A 70 -6.61 -1.27 5.91
N ALA A 71 -7.66 -0.56 5.51
CA ALA A 71 -7.58 0.84 5.10
C ALA A 71 -7.05 1.76 6.23
N LEU A 72 -7.40 1.46 7.48
CA LEU A 72 -6.97 2.25 8.63
C LEU A 72 -5.50 2.01 8.98
N VAL A 73 -5.04 0.76 8.90
CA VAL A 73 -3.62 0.38 9.06
C VAL A 73 -2.75 0.92 7.93
N LEU A 74 -3.32 1.14 6.74
CA LEU A 74 -2.62 1.67 5.59
C LEU A 74 -2.26 3.16 5.70
N ILE A 75 -2.95 3.91 6.55
CA ILE A 75 -2.67 5.34 6.79
C ILE A 75 -1.22 5.55 7.26
N PRO A 76 -0.76 4.98 8.39
CA PRO A 76 0.62 5.17 8.84
C PRO A 76 1.65 4.62 7.83
N VAL A 77 1.36 3.51 7.17
CA VAL A 77 2.26 2.90 6.16
C VAL A 77 2.48 3.85 4.97
N SER A 78 1.39 4.42 4.44
CA SER A 78 1.44 5.35 3.31
C SER A 78 2.18 6.66 3.66
N LEU A 79 2.06 7.13 4.90
CA LEU A 79 2.79 8.30 5.39
C LEU A 79 4.30 8.05 5.48
N VAL A 80 4.71 6.89 6.01
CA VAL A 80 6.13 6.50 6.07
C VAL A 80 6.74 6.43 4.68
N ILE A 81 6.04 5.85 3.71
CA ILE A 81 6.51 5.80 2.32
C ILE A 81 6.58 7.21 1.71
N GLY A 82 5.61 8.08 2.01
CA GLY A 82 5.66 9.50 1.63
C GLY A 82 6.90 10.23 2.13
N LEU A 83 7.25 10.03 3.41
CA LEU A 83 8.45 10.61 4.01
C LEU A 83 9.73 10.09 3.36
N PHE A 84 9.75 8.80 3.01
CA PHE A 84 10.88 8.20 2.29
C PHE A 84 11.06 8.82 0.90
N VAL A 85 9.97 8.99 0.15
CA VAL A 85 9.98 9.65 -1.17
C VAL A 85 10.40 11.12 -1.05
N TYR A 86 9.95 11.82 0.00
CA TYR A 86 10.40 13.19 0.29
C TYR A 86 11.93 13.25 0.46
N GLY A 87 12.51 12.34 1.25
CA GLY A 87 13.95 12.25 1.47
C GLY A 87 14.72 12.03 0.17
N ILE A 88 14.26 11.09 -0.67
CA ILE A 88 14.86 10.82 -1.98
C ILE A 88 14.79 12.07 -2.87
N ALA A 89 13.62 12.67 -3.03
CA ALA A 89 13.44 13.86 -3.88
C ALA A 89 14.29 15.06 -3.40
N PHE A 90 14.49 15.20 -2.08
CA PHE A 90 15.38 16.22 -1.51
C PHE A 90 16.85 15.95 -1.87
N LEU A 91 17.32 14.70 -1.74
CA LEU A 91 18.69 14.32 -2.09
C LEU A 91 18.97 14.52 -3.59
N PHE A 92 18.05 14.11 -4.47
CA PHE A 92 18.19 14.35 -5.91
C PHE A 92 18.26 15.84 -6.26
N ARG A 93 17.48 16.68 -5.57
CA ARG A 93 17.57 18.14 -5.76
C ARG A 93 18.94 18.67 -5.33
N LYS A 94 19.48 18.21 -4.19
CA LYS A 94 20.82 18.57 -3.72
C LYS A 94 21.90 18.16 -4.74
N ILE A 95 21.85 16.93 -5.24
CA ILE A 95 22.80 16.42 -6.24
C ILE A 95 22.74 17.26 -7.53
N LYS A 96 21.54 17.58 -8.00
CA LYS A 96 21.34 18.40 -9.20
C LYS A 96 21.95 19.80 -9.04
N LEU A 97 21.70 20.46 -7.90
CA LEU A 97 22.25 21.78 -7.61
C LEU A 97 23.79 21.77 -7.61
N THR A 98 24.41 20.79 -6.96
CA THR A 98 25.87 20.66 -6.94
C THR A 98 26.44 20.48 -8.35
N ASN A 99 25.80 19.64 -9.17
CA ASN A 99 26.24 19.40 -10.55
C ASN A 99 26.13 20.66 -11.41
N GLU A 100 25.02 21.40 -11.29
CA GLU A 100 24.82 22.68 -12.00
C GLU A 100 25.89 23.72 -11.60
N THR A 101 26.22 23.84 -10.31
CA THR A 101 27.29 24.75 -9.85
C THR A 101 28.67 24.34 -10.33
N ALA A 102 28.98 23.04 -10.39
CA ALA A 102 30.25 22.53 -10.88
C ALA A 102 30.43 22.80 -12.39
N ILE A 103 29.35 22.63 -13.17
CA ILE A 103 29.35 22.93 -14.61
C ILE A 103 29.54 24.43 -14.85
N PHE A 104 28.84 25.28 -14.10
CA PHE A 104 28.97 26.74 -14.20
C PHE A 104 30.41 27.19 -13.94
N TYR A 105 31.01 26.74 -12.82
CA TYR A 105 32.39 27.08 -12.46
C TYR A 105 33.42 26.66 -13.53
N LYS A 106 33.22 25.48 -14.14
CA LYS A 106 34.06 24.97 -15.23
C LYS A 106 33.94 25.83 -16.49
N ASN A 107 32.76 26.40 -16.76
CA ASN A 107 32.50 27.17 -17.97
C ASN A 107 32.96 28.64 -17.84
N THR A 108 33.02 29.19 -16.62
CA THR A 108 33.46 30.56 -16.35
C THR A 108 34.98 30.71 -16.15
N ASN A 109 35.71 29.62 -15.85
CA ASN A 109 37.17 29.61 -15.68
C ASN A 109 37.91 28.98 -16.89
N LYS A 110 37.26 28.98 -18.06
CA LYS A 110 37.87 28.68 -19.36
C LYS A 110 37.97 29.97 -20.17
#